data_AF-A0A871XY86-F1
#
_entry.id   AF-A0A871XY86-F1
#
_cell.length_a   1.000
_cell.length_b   1.000
_cell.length_c   1.000
_cell.angle_alpha   90.00
_cell.angle_beta   90.00
_cell.angle_gamma   90.00
#
_symmetry.space_group_name_H-M   'P 1'
#
loop_
_entity.id
_entity.type
_entity.pdbx_description
1 polymer ?
#
loop_
_entity_poly.entity_id
_entity_poly.type
_entity_poly.pdbx_seq_one_letter_code
_entity_poly.pdbx_strand_id
1 'polypeptide(L)'
;MKKLLALLVALVFVGSGVAVAHQPVVLLNSDTTAAKGPLLVDGTVSFAVRASFSKKGEKKAFRAQFKDGDALEVQYLIVDKKPENALKSNQLPTLVVTGPGGYRTTMKLNERTKFYEPYGRTNYLYLGRFSDMAKAGIYNFVLTARAKSSITVAVGEKEIPGEVIRGAYVAPTVSATPTPTPTVVATPTPTPTVIATPTPTVSATPTPAGYTMAQVRANNTAKSCWTAIDGYVYNLTSWINSHPGGSGAILFLCGTDGSNAFKAQHENQTKPAIRLDGYRLGPLNK
;
A
#
# COMPACT_ATOMS: atom_id res chain seq x y z
N MET A 1 23.35 -40.93 29.22
CA MET A 1 22.23 -41.06 28.26
C MET A 1 20.99 -40.39 28.82
N LYS A 2 20.63 -39.18 28.39
CA LYS A 2 19.33 -38.55 28.69
C LYS A 2 18.83 -37.91 27.40
N LYS A 3 17.79 -38.50 26.82
CA LYS A 3 17.12 -38.03 25.60
C LYS A 3 16.28 -36.80 25.96
N LEU A 4 16.56 -35.64 25.36
CA LEU A 4 15.62 -34.52 25.39
C LEU A 4 14.63 -34.69 24.23
N LEU A 5 13.37 -34.94 24.59
CA LEU A 5 12.23 -34.90 23.68
C LEU A 5 11.85 -33.41 23.51
N ALA A 6 12.07 -32.84 22.33
CA ALA A 6 11.60 -31.50 22.00
C ALA A 6 10.12 -31.57 21.59
N LEU A 7 9.24 -31.00 22.41
CA LEU A 7 7.83 -30.81 22.09
C LEU A 7 7.70 -29.75 20.99
N LEU A 8 7.35 -30.17 19.78
CA LEU A 8 6.93 -29.27 18.69
C LEU A 8 5.48 -28.86 18.94
N VAL A 9 5.27 -27.68 19.52
CA VAL A 9 3.95 -27.04 19.55
C VAL A 9 3.68 -26.46 18.17
N ALA A 10 2.90 -27.18 17.36
CA ALA A 10 2.34 -26.68 16.12
C ALA A 10 1.20 -25.72 16.45
N LEU A 11 1.48 -24.42 16.44
CA LEU A 11 0.46 -23.39 16.61
C LEU A 11 -0.28 -23.20 15.27
N VAL A 12 -1.40 -23.90 15.12
CA VAL A 12 -2.32 -23.73 13.98
C VAL A 12 -3.20 -22.52 14.25
N PHE A 13 -2.83 -21.36 13.71
CA PHE A 13 -3.74 -20.22 13.64
C PHE A 13 -4.64 -20.35 12.41
N VAL A 14 -5.87 -20.81 12.62
CA VAL A 14 -6.99 -20.51 11.71
C VAL A 14 -7.60 -19.20 12.23
N GLY A 15 -7.17 -18.08 11.67
CA GLY A 15 -7.70 -16.77 12.06
C GLY A 15 -7.43 -15.74 10.98
N SER A 16 -8.49 -15.10 10.49
CA SER A 16 -8.44 -13.82 9.78
C SER A 16 -7.86 -12.81 10.75
N GLY A 17 -6.69 -12.25 10.43
CA GLY A 17 -5.99 -11.29 11.28
C GLY A 17 -5.84 -9.95 10.57
N VAL A 18 -5.97 -8.86 11.33
CA VAL A 18 -5.50 -7.55 10.89
C VAL A 18 -3.96 -7.58 10.90
N ALA A 19 -3.35 -7.43 9.73
CA ALA A 19 -1.92 -7.21 9.65
C ALA A 19 -1.64 -5.77 10.03
N VAL A 20 -0.82 -5.57 11.06
CA VAL A 20 -0.19 -4.26 11.32
C VAL A 20 0.64 -3.90 10.09
N ALA A 21 0.66 -2.63 9.68
CA ALA A 21 1.63 -2.16 8.70
C ALA A 21 3.03 -2.65 9.13
N HIS A 22 3.77 -3.29 8.22
CA HIS A 22 5.05 -3.99 8.45
C HIS A 22 5.02 -5.41 9.05
N GLN A 23 3.87 -6.02 9.36
CA GLN A 23 3.84 -7.46 9.67
C GLN A 23 3.94 -8.27 8.36
N PRO A 24 5.03 -9.04 8.13
CA PRO A 24 5.18 -9.76 6.88
C PRO A 24 4.19 -10.91 6.73
N VAL A 25 3.69 -11.09 5.50
CA VAL A 25 2.87 -12.24 5.11
C VAL A 25 3.78 -13.37 4.67
N VAL A 26 3.92 -14.41 5.48
CA VAL A 26 4.82 -15.53 5.18
C VAL A 26 4.09 -16.61 4.36
N LEU A 27 4.60 -16.94 3.17
CA LEU A 27 4.04 -18.01 2.34
C LEU A 27 4.45 -19.39 2.86
N LEU A 28 3.45 -20.20 3.18
CA LEU A 28 3.61 -21.56 3.72
C LEU A 28 3.96 -22.56 2.61
N ASN A 29 4.40 -23.76 3.00
CA ASN A 29 4.68 -24.83 2.03
C ASN A 29 3.41 -25.38 1.37
N SER A 30 2.24 -25.12 1.96
CA SER A 30 0.93 -25.43 1.39
C SER A 30 0.51 -24.48 0.26
N ASP A 31 1.09 -23.28 0.20
CA ASP A 31 0.64 -22.17 -0.66
C ASP A 31 1.16 -22.34 -2.11
N THR A 32 1.05 -23.55 -2.66
CA THR A 32 1.69 -23.96 -3.94
C THR A 32 0.98 -23.44 -5.19
N THR A 33 -0.26 -22.95 -5.04
CA THR A 33 -1.07 -22.32 -6.09
C THR A 33 -1.73 -21.07 -5.52
N ALA A 34 -2.13 -20.12 -6.38
CA ALA A 34 -2.72 -18.86 -5.91
C ALA A 34 -3.99 -19.07 -5.07
N ALA A 35 -4.83 -20.06 -5.45
CA ALA A 35 -6.02 -20.44 -4.68
C ALA A 35 -5.70 -21.02 -3.29
N LYS A 36 -4.55 -21.69 -3.13
CA LYS A 36 -4.07 -22.20 -1.83
C LYS A 36 -3.35 -21.13 -1.01
N GLY A 37 -2.87 -20.08 -1.67
CA GLY A 37 -2.17 -18.96 -1.04
C GLY A 37 -3.10 -17.95 -0.38
N PRO A 38 -2.53 -17.07 0.46
CA PRO A 38 -3.26 -15.97 1.08
C PRO A 38 -3.77 -14.98 0.03
N LEU A 39 -4.87 -14.30 0.35
CA LEU A 39 -5.38 -13.14 -0.35
C LEU A 39 -5.07 -11.90 0.48
N LEU A 40 -4.39 -10.93 -0.13
CA LEU A 40 -4.33 -9.55 0.33
C LEU A 40 -5.64 -8.88 -0.13
N VAL A 41 -6.52 -8.55 0.83
CA VAL A 41 -7.89 -8.08 0.54
C VAL A 41 -7.90 -6.70 -0.13
N ASP A 42 -6.87 -5.90 0.14
CA ASP A 42 -6.58 -4.66 -0.56
C ASP A 42 -5.13 -4.70 -1.04
N GLY A 43 -4.94 -4.88 -2.36
CA GLY A 43 -3.64 -4.94 -3.01
C GLY A 43 -2.91 -3.60 -3.07
N THR A 44 -3.56 -2.50 -2.68
CA THR A 44 -2.91 -1.19 -2.56
C THR A 44 -2.25 -0.98 -1.20
N VAL A 45 -2.58 -1.81 -0.21
CA VAL A 45 -1.93 -1.80 1.11
C VAL A 45 -0.56 -2.45 1.01
N SER A 46 0.44 -1.81 1.61
CA SER A 46 1.82 -2.28 1.62
C SER A 46 1.95 -3.57 2.43
N PHE A 47 2.18 -4.67 1.72
CA PHE A 47 2.46 -5.98 2.31
C PHE A 47 3.83 -6.48 1.89
N ALA A 48 4.67 -6.82 2.86
CA ALA A 48 5.88 -7.60 2.62
C ALA A 48 5.56 -9.10 2.61
N VAL A 49 5.42 -9.70 1.42
CA VAL A 49 5.16 -11.13 1.24
C VAL A 49 6.48 -11.90 1.17
N ARG A 50 6.77 -12.71 2.20
CA ARG A 50 8.02 -13.48 2.32
C ARG A 50 7.84 -14.90 1.80
N ALA A 51 8.79 -15.36 0.98
CA ALA A 51 8.79 -16.71 0.42
C ALA A 51 10.18 -17.36 0.54
N SER A 52 10.23 -18.58 1.07
CA SER A 52 11.46 -19.37 1.18
C SER A 52 11.35 -20.71 0.45
N PHE A 53 12.33 -21.03 -0.36
CA PHE A 53 12.36 -22.23 -1.20
C PHE A 53 13.54 -23.11 -0.81
N SER A 54 13.29 -24.42 -0.71
CA SER A 54 14.30 -25.41 -0.35
C SER A 54 15.04 -25.95 -1.57
N LYS A 55 14.40 -25.96 -2.74
CA LYS A 55 14.95 -26.51 -3.99
C LYS A 55 14.34 -25.86 -5.24
N LYS A 56 15.02 -26.05 -6.38
CA LYS A 56 14.55 -25.64 -7.70
C LYS A 56 13.19 -26.29 -8.03
N GLY A 57 12.31 -25.54 -8.69
CA GLY A 57 11.00 -26.00 -9.15
C GLY A 57 9.88 -25.87 -8.13
N GLU A 58 10.18 -25.59 -6.86
CA GLU A 58 9.15 -25.29 -5.87
C GLU A 58 8.35 -24.04 -6.24
N LYS A 59 7.05 -24.08 -5.99
CA LYS A 59 6.14 -22.97 -6.23
C LYS A 59 5.56 -22.47 -4.93
N LYS A 60 5.43 -21.15 -4.83
CA LYS A 60 4.64 -20.46 -3.82
C LYS A 60 3.83 -19.39 -4.50
N ALA A 61 2.63 -19.14 -4.02
CA ALA A 61 1.73 -18.21 -4.65
C ALA A 61 0.83 -17.54 -3.63
N PHE A 62 0.30 -16.40 -4.03
CA PHE A 62 -0.68 -15.63 -3.27
C PHE A 62 -1.56 -14.83 -4.24
N ARG A 63 -2.52 -14.12 -3.67
CA ARG A 63 -3.48 -13.29 -4.39
C ARG A 63 -3.48 -11.88 -3.80
N ALA A 64 -3.80 -10.89 -4.62
CA ALA A 64 -4.12 -9.55 -4.15
C ALA A 64 -5.32 -9.00 -4.95
N GLN A 65 -6.24 -8.34 -4.26
CA GLN A 65 -7.43 -7.77 -4.88
C GLN A 65 -7.23 -6.28 -5.14
N PHE A 66 -7.59 -5.84 -6.34
CA PHE A 66 -7.52 -4.44 -6.75
C PHE A 66 -8.89 -3.99 -7.26
N LYS A 67 -9.15 -2.69 -7.14
CA LYS A 67 -10.25 -1.99 -7.80
C LYS A 67 -9.76 -1.39 -9.12
N ASP A 68 -10.71 -0.92 -9.93
CA ASP A 68 -10.38 -0.29 -11.20
C ASP A 68 -9.66 1.03 -10.95
N GLY A 69 -8.51 1.22 -11.60
CA GLY A 69 -7.68 2.41 -11.44
C GLY A 69 -6.76 2.39 -10.22
N ASP A 70 -6.76 1.33 -9.43
CA ASP A 70 -5.75 1.14 -8.37
C ASP A 70 -4.35 0.97 -8.98
N ALA A 71 -3.31 1.34 -8.24
CA ALA A 71 -1.93 1.08 -8.64
C ALA A 71 -1.56 -0.38 -8.33
N LEU A 72 -1.17 -1.14 -9.37
CA LEU A 72 -0.53 -2.44 -9.24
C LEU A 72 0.97 -2.23 -9.02
N GLU A 73 1.34 -2.02 -7.77
CA GLU A 73 2.72 -1.79 -7.35
C GLU A 73 3.32 -3.08 -6.80
N VAL A 74 4.44 -3.49 -7.40
CA VAL A 74 5.12 -4.74 -7.05
C VAL A 74 6.62 -4.50 -7.02
N GLN A 75 7.25 -4.82 -5.88
CA GLN A 75 8.70 -4.71 -5.72
C GLN A 75 9.26 -6.08 -5.35
N TYR A 76 10.37 -6.48 -5.96
CA TYR A 76 11.05 -7.74 -5.68
C TYR A 76 12.34 -7.46 -4.93
N LEU A 77 12.47 -8.03 -3.73
CA LEU A 77 13.61 -7.83 -2.85
C LEU A 77 14.22 -9.14 -2.37
N ILE A 78 15.50 -9.06 -2.01
CA ILE A 78 16.21 -10.06 -1.23
C ILE A 78 16.94 -9.38 -0.08
N VAL A 79 17.14 -10.09 1.03
CA VAL A 79 17.97 -9.56 2.13
C VAL A 79 19.40 -9.37 1.62
N ASP A 80 20.02 -8.24 1.92
CA ASP A 80 21.43 -7.97 1.61
C ASP A 80 22.36 -8.67 2.61
N LYS A 81 22.26 -10.01 2.64
CA LYS A 81 23.10 -10.90 3.44
C LYS A 81 23.22 -12.25 2.75
N LYS A 82 24.33 -12.96 2.98
CA LYS A 82 24.49 -14.34 2.50
C LYS A 82 23.49 -15.28 3.20
N PRO A 83 22.96 -16.31 2.50
CA PRO A 83 23.25 -16.65 1.11
C PRO A 83 22.48 -15.83 0.05
N GLU A 84 21.42 -15.10 0.44
CA GLU A 84 20.49 -14.44 -0.50
C GLU A 84 21.18 -13.47 -1.46
N ASN A 85 22.00 -12.55 -0.95
CA ASN A 85 22.65 -11.53 -1.78
C ASN A 85 23.66 -12.09 -2.79
N ALA A 86 24.12 -13.33 -2.60
CA ALA A 86 25.04 -14.02 -3.50
C ALA A 86 24.35 -14.76 -4.66
N LEU A 87 23.02 -14.85 -4.66
CA LEU A 87 22.27 -15.50 -5.75
C LEU A 87 22.51 -14.76 -7.07
N LYS A 88 22.82 -15.49 -8.15
CA LYS A 88 22.90 -14.94 -9.51
C LYS A 88 21.50 -14.74 -10.09
N SER A 89 21.36 -13.90 -11.12
CA SER A 89 20.06 -13.61 -11.75
C SER A 89 19.33 -14.89 -12.21
N ASN A 90 20.05 -15.87 -12.77
CA ASN A 90 19.47 -17.15 -13.18
C ASN A 90 19.11 -18.11 -12.03
N GLN A 91 19.49 -17.80 -10.79
CA GLN A 91 19.17 -18.56 -9.58
C GLN A 91 17.98 -17.96 -8.80
N LEU A 92 17.57 -16.72 -9.11
CA LEU A 92 16.44 -16.06 -8.48
C LEU A 92 15.11 -16.71 -8.90
N PRO A 93 14.16 -16.88 -7.97
CA PRO A 93 12.81 -17.28 -8.32
C PRO A 93 12.14 -16.31 -9.30
N THR A 94 11.44 -16.82 -10.31
CA THR A 94 10.63 -15.99 -11.21
C THR A 94 9.31 -15.64 -10.55
N LEU A 95 8.84 -14.41 -10.74
CA LEU A 95 7.48 -13.99 -10.36
C LEU A 95 6.65 -13.75 -11.62
N VAL A 96 5.54 -14.48 -11.75
CA VAL A 96 4.51 -14.25 -12.79
C VAL A 96 3.26 -13.71 -12.12
N VAL A 97 2.73 -12.62 -12.66
CA VAL A 97 1.48 -12.02 -12.22
C VAL A 97 0.43 -12.22 -13.31
N THR A 98 -0.72 -12.78 -12.98
CA THR A 98 -1.89 -12.85 -13.87
C THR A 98 -3.07 -12.13 -13.24
N GLY A 99 -3.93 -11.54 -14.06
CA GLY A 99 -5.06 -10.75 -13.58
C GLY A 99 -6.27 -10.85 -14.50
N PRO A 100 -7.33 -10.06 -14.20
CA PRO A 100 -8.55 -9.99 -15.00
C PRO A 100 -8.30 -9.64 -16.46
N GLY A 101 -9.22 -10.05 -17.35
CA GLY A 101 -9.18 -9.68 -18.77
C GLY A 101 -7.97 -10.24 -19.53
N GLY A 102 -7.40 -11.36 -19.08
CA GLY A 102 -6.22 -11.99 -19.71
C GLY A 102 -4.89 -11.32 -19.36
N TYR A 103 -4.88 -10.38 -18.41
CA TYR A 103 -3.65 -9.72 -17.97
C TYR A 103 -2.59 -10.74 -17.53
N ARG A 104 -1.36 -10.57 -18.03
CA ARG A 104 -0.22 -11.41 -17.65
C ARG A 104 1.09 -10.64 -17.82
N THR A 105 1.90 -10.65 -16.78
CA THR A 105 3.26 -10.11 -16.82
C THR A 105 4.22 -11.02 -16.05
N THR A 106 5.50 -10.98 -16.42
CA THR A 106 6.58 -11.62 -15.68
C THR A 106 7.48 -10.52 -15.16
N MET A 107 7.74 -10.52 -13.85
CA MET A 107 8.62 -9.55 -13.22
C MET A 107 10.01 -9.61 -13.87
N LYS A 108 10.50 -8.46 -14.34
CA LYS A 108 11.87 -8.31 -14.83
C LYS A 108 12.78 -8.03 -13.64
N LEU A 109 13.82 -8.85 -13.47
CA LEU A 109 14.82 -8.70 -12.41
C LEU A 109 16.12 -8.17 -13.00
N ASN A 110 16.21 -6.85 -13.16
CA ASN A 110 17.26 -6.16 -13.91
C ASN A 110 18.05 -5.13 -13.07
N GLU A 111 17.84 -5.09 -11.76
CA GLU A 111 18.58 -4.19 -10.86
C GLU A 111 19.13 -4.92 -9.63
N ARG A 112 19.98 -4.19 -8.88
CA ARG A 112 20.52 -4.55 -7.56
C ARG A 112 20.76 -3.28 -6.75
N THR A 113 19.68 -2.65 -6.34
CA THR A 113 19.73 -1.35 -5.66
C THR A 113 19.62 -1.54 -4.16
N LYS A 114 20.55 -0.98 -3.38
CA LYS A 114 20.52 -1.08 -1.91
C LYS A 114 19.30 -0.34 -1.34
N PHE A 115 18.68 -0.95 -0.34
CA PHE A 115 17.57 -0.36 0.40
C PHE A 115 17.65 -0.74 1.86
N TYR A 116 17.60 0.26 2.73
CA TYR A 116 17.47 0.02 4.16
C TYR A 116 16.01 0.22 4.54
N GLU A 117 15.37 -0.86 4.99
CA GLU A 117 14.01 -0.80 5.54
C GLU A 117 14.10 -0.38 7.02
N PRO A 118 13.63 0.83 7.39
CA PRO A 118 13.89 1.39 8.72
C PRO A 118 13.12 0.69 9.83
N TYR A 119 11.93 0.16 9.54
CA TYR A 119 11.04 -0.43 10.54
C TYR A 119 11.52 -1.80 11.03
N GLY A 120 11.82 -2.73 10.12
CA GLY A 120 12.42 -4.02 10.45
C GLY A 120 13.94 -4.00 10.47
N ARG A 121 14.56 -2.82 10.31
CA ARG A 121 16.02 -2.58 10.38
C ARG A 121 16.82 -3.54 9.48
N THR A 122 16.25 -3.85 8.32
CA THR A 122 16.78 -4.87 7.42
C THR A 122 17.33 -4.22 6.16
N ASN A 123 18.56 -4.57 5.80
CA ASN A 123 19.12 -4.21 4.51
C ASN A 123 18.61 -5.18 3.45
N TYR A 124 18.08 -4.64 2.37
CA TYR A 124 17.59 -5.34 1.20
C TYR A 124 18.34 -4.89 -0.05
N LEU A 125 18.28 -5.73 -1.07
CA LEU A 125 18.52 -5.37 -2.46
C LEU A 125 17.20 -5.41 -3.20
N TYR A 126 16.81 -4.30 -3.81
CA TYR A 126 15.82 -4.31 -4.87
C TYR A 126 16.39 -4.99 -6.10
N LEU A 127 15.61 -5.92 -6.65
CA LEU A 127 15.97 -6.68 -7.84
C LEU A 127 15.11 -6.33 -9.06
N GLY A 128 13.92 -5.80 -8.82
CA GLY A 128 13.01 -5.31 -9.84
C GLY A 128 11.83 -4.61 -9.19
N ARG A 129 11.28 -3.64 -9.92
CA ARG A 129 10.09 -2.89 -9.54
C ARG A 129 9.17 -2.82 -10.74
N PHE A 130 7.88 -2.89 -10.47
CA PHE A 130 6.83 -2.91 -11.47
C PHE A 130 5.66 -2.05 -10.97
N SER A 131 5.18 -1.19 -11.85
CA SER A 131 4.05 -0.30 -11.63
C SER A 131 3.18 -0.35 -12.88
N ASP A 132 1.88 -0.50 -12.68
CA ASP A 132 0.87 -0.47 -13.74
C ASP A 132 -0.48 -0.09 -13.13
N MET A 133 -1.46 0.21 -13.97
CA MET A 133 -2.83 0.47 -13.51
C MET A 133 -3.62 -0.84 -13.50
N ALA A 134 -4.14 -1.21 -12.33
CA ALA A 134 -4.95 -2.39 -12.17
C ALA A 134 -6.37 -2.18 -12.74
N LYS A 135 -6.87 -3.19 -13.45
CA LYS A 135 -8.31 -3.41 -13.60
C LYS A 135 -8.87 -4.06 -12.34
N ALA A 136 -10.15 -3.79 -12.04
CA ALA A 136 -10.83 -4.42 -10.92
C ALA A 136 -10.77 -5.96 -10.97
N GLY A 137 -10.36 -6.58 -9.87
CA GLY A 137 -10.39 -8.03 -9.67
C GLY A 137 -9.21 -8.56 -8.89
N ILE A 138 -9.09 -9.90 -8.86
CA ILE A 138 -8.05 -10.59 -8.11
C ILE A 138 -6.90 -10.96 -9.03
N TYR A 139 -5.70 -10.55 -8.64
CA TYR A 139 -4.45 -10.88 -9.33
C TYR A 139 -3.78 -12.05 -8.60
N ASN A 140 -3.24 -12.98 -9.37
CA ASN A 140 -2.50 -14.14 -8.89
C ASN A 140 -1.01 -13.89 -9.06
N PHE A 141 -0.26 -14.08 -7.98
CA PHE A 141 1.19 -13.94 -7.95
C PHE A 141 1.79 -15.32 -7.76
N VAL A 142 2.55 -15.80 -8.74
CA VAL A 142 3.14 -17.14 -8.73
C VAL A 142 4.65 -17.04 -8.79
N LEU A 143 5.29 -17.47 -7.72
CA LEU A 143 6.74 -17.61 -7.62
C LEU A 143 7.14 -19.03 -7.97
N THR A 144 8.18 -19.19 -8.81
CA THR A 144 8.79 -20.49 -9.11
C THR A 144 10.29 -20.45 -8.85
N ALA A 145 10.76 -21.29 -7.92
CA ALA A 145 12.14 -21.35 -7.49
C ALA A 145 13.07 -21.82 -8.60
N ARG A 146 14.24 -21.18 -8.71
CA ARG A 146 15.34 -21.64 -9.60
C ARG A 146 16.50 -22.27 -8.83
N ALA A 147 16.59 -22.00 -7.54
CA ALA A 147 17.52 -22.58 -6.58
C ALA A 147 16.91 -22.49 -5.16
N LYS A 148 17.65 -22.95 -4.14
CA LYS A 148 17.33 -22.62 -2.74
C LYS A 148 17.50 -21.11 -2.55
N SER A 149 16.48 -20.44 -2.00
CA SER A 149 16.46 -18.97 -1.88
C SER A 149 15.36 -18.50 -0.94
N SER A 150 15.56 -17.35 -0.29
CA SER A 150 14.50 -16.58 0.36
C SER A 150 14.35 -15.21 -0.29
N ILE A 151 13.13 -14.79 -0.53
CA ILE A 151 12.80 -13.52 -1.20
C ILE A 151 11.66 -12.81 -0.50
N THR A 152 11.52 -11.51 -0.75
CA THR A 152 10.38 -10.68 -0.35
C THR A 152 9.76 -10.08 -1.61
N VAL A 153 8.44 -10.21 -1.77
CA VAL A 153 7.67 -9.42 -2.74
C VAL A 153 6.88 -8.38 -1.95
N ALA A 154 7.14 -7.10 -2.17
CA ALA A 154 6.26 -6.05 -1.69
C ALA A 154 5.12 -5.85 -2.69
N VAL A 155 3.90 -5.73 -2.20
CA VAL A 155 2.71 -5.38 -3.00
C VAL A 155 2.02 -4.20 -2.33
N GLY A 156 1.58 -3.23 -3.13
CA GLY A 156 0.94 -2.02 -2.64
C GLY A 156 1.93 -1.03 -2.03
N GLU A 157 1.41 0.14 -1.63
CA GLU A 157 2.21 1.27 -1.13
C GLU A 157 1.60 1.95 0.09
N LYS A 158 0.32 1.70 0.42
CA LYS A 158 -0.34 2.32 1.57
C LYS A 158 0.11 1.63 2.86
N GLU A 159 0.86 2.35 3.69
CA GLU A 159 1.33 1.86 5.01
C GLU A 159 0.23 1.95 6.09
N ILE A 160 -0.90 1.29 5.84
CA ILE A 160 -2.02 1.16 6.77
C ILE A 160 -2.20 -0.31 7.15
N PRO A 161 -2.87 -0.63 8.27
CA PRO A 161 -3.24 -2.00 8.56
C PRO A 161 -4.05 -2.60 7.42
N GLY A 162 -3.69 -3.81 7.01
CA GLY A 162 -4.33 -4.54 5.92
C GLY A 162 -4.92 -5.86 6.38
N GLU A 163 -5.86 -6.40 5.60
CA GLU A 163 -6.46 -7.72 5.88
C GLU A 163 -5.85 -8.80 4.99
N VAL A 164 -5.55 -9.95 5.60
CA VAL A 164 -5.03 -11.14 4.91
C VAL A 164 -5.93 -12.33 5.21
N ILE A 165 -6.49 -12.93 4.15
CA ILE A 165 -7.36 -14.10 4.25
C ILE A 165 -6.61 -15.33 3.73
N ARG A 166 -6.68 -16.45 4.45
CA ARG A 166 -6.18 -17.75 3.98
C ARG A 166 -7.34 -18.70 3.71
N GLY A 167 -7.25 -19.45 2.62
CA GLY A 167 -8.27 -20.41 2.20
C GLY A 167 -9.25 -19.85 1.15
N ALA A 168 -10.44 -20.43 1.12
CA ALA A 168 -11.50 -20.03 0.20
C ALA A 168 -11.91 -18.57 0.48
N TYR A 169 -11.85 -17.74 -0.55
CA TYR A 169 -12.34 -16.37 -0.49
C TYR A 169 -13.67 -16.33 -1.23
N VAL A 170 -14.74 -16.02 -0.51
CA VAL A 170 -16.02 -15.64 -1.10
C VAL A 170 -16.01 -14.12 -1.11
N ALA A 171 -16.01 -13.52 -2.29
CA ALA A 171 -16.17 -12.07 -2.39
C ALA A 171 -17.46 -11.69 -1.65
N PRO A 172 -17.47 -10.64 -0.81
CA PRO A 172 -18.71 -10.17 -0.24
C PRO A 172 -19.63 -9.86 -1.41
N THR A 173 -20.75 -10.58 -1.51
CA THR A 173 -21.83 -10.21 -2.41
C THR A 173 -22.20 -8.79 -2.01
N VAL A 174 -22.01 -7.84 -2.92
CA VAL A 174 -22.63 -6.52 -2.78
C VAL A 174 -24.12 -6.80 -2.70
N SER A 175 -24.64 -6.90 -1.48
CA SER A 175 -26.08 -6.88 -1.25
C SER A 175 -26.50 -5.55 -1.85
N ALA A 176 -27.32 -5.60 -2.91
CA ALA A 176 -27.82 -4.41 -3.56
C ALA A 176 -28.27 -3.45 -2.46
N THR A 177 -27.73 -2.24 -2.49
CA THR A 177 -28.15 -1.12 -1.64
C THR A 177 -29.66 -1.24 -1.42
N PRO A 178 -30.17 -1.36 -0.18
CA PRO A 178 -31.61 -1.26 0.02
C PRO A 178 -32.00 0.11 -0.52
N THR A 179 -32.81 0.09 -1.58
CA THR A 179 -33.55 1.24 -2.08
C THR A 179 -33.97 2.08 -0.88
N PRO A 180 -33.66 3.39 -0.83
CA PRO A 180 -34.13 4.20 0.28
C PRO A 180 -35.65 4.13 0.31
N THR A 181 -36.18 3.49 1.34
CA THR A 181 -37.61 3.54 1.69
C THR A 181 -37.99 5.02 1.77
N PRO A 182 -39.08 5.46 1.09
CA PRO A 182 -39.48 6.85 1.14
C PRO A 182 -39.75 7.25 2.59
N THR A 183 -38.96 8.17 3.10
CA THR A 183 -39.20 8.80 4.40
C THR A 183 -40.54 9.51 4.32
N VAL A 184 -41.48 9.10 5.17
CA VAL A 184 -42.80 9.71 5.28
C VAL A 184 -42.59 11.17 5.67
N VAL A 185 -43.08 12.07 4.81
CA VAL A 185 -43.09 13.51 4.99
C VAL A 185 -43.90 13.83 6.24
N ALA A 186 -43.24 14.30 7.30
CA ALA A 186 -43.91 14.95 8.40
C ALA A 186 -44.29 16.38 7.97
N THR A 187 -45.57 16.68 8.15
CA THR A 187 -46.27 17.97 8.02
C THR A 187 -45.47 19.16 8.58
N PRO A 188 -45.33 20.30 7.85
CA PRO A 188 -44.88 21.55 8.45
C PRO A 188 -46.07 22.39 8.93
N THR A 189 -46.00 22.85 10.17
CA THR A 189 -46.85 23.89 10.79
C THR A 189 -46.04 25.20 10.84
N PRO A 190 -46.66 26.41 10.76
CA PRO A 190 -46.21 27.44 9.83
C PRO A 190 -45.11 28.40 10.35
N THR A 191 -44.37 28.89 9.36
CA THR A 191 -43.79 30.24 9.16
C THR A 191 -43.68 31.18 10.36
N PRO A 192 -42.49 31.81 10.49
CA PRO A 192 -42.48 33.26 10.44
C PRO A 192 -41.56 33.82 9.34
N THR A 193 -42.15 34.74 8.59
CA THR A 193 -41.61 35.99 8.05
C THR A 193 -40.30 35.96 7.26
N VAL A 194 -40.48 36.15 5.96
CA VAL A 194 -39.52 36.48 4.91
C VAL A 194 -38.78 37.77 5.23
N ILE A 195 -37.44 37.75 5.26
CA ILE A 195 -36.60 38.91 4.97
C ILE A 195 -35.40 38.47 4.10
N ALA A 196 -35.41 38.98 2.88
CA ALA A 196 -34.32 39.25 1.93
C ALA A 196 -33.19 38.22 1.72
N THR A 197 -33.23 37.60 0.53
CA THR A 197 -32.06 37.14 -0.24
C THR A 197 -31.04 38.27 -0.48
N PRO A 198 -29.74 37.96 -0.43
CA PRO A 198 -28.86 38.41 -1.51
C PRO A 198 -28.17 37.23 -2.23
N THR A 199 -28.11 37.37 -3.55
CA THR A 199 -27.41 36.60 -4.59
C THR A 199 -25.89 36.47 -4.30
N PRO A 200 -25.18 35.43 -4.81
CA PRO A 200 -23.96 34.94 -4.19
C PRO A 200 -22.76 35.85 -4.49
N THR A 201 -22.19 36.41 -3.42
CA THR A 201 -20.87 37.01 -3.45
C THR A 201 -19.83 35.90 -3.35
N VAL A 202 -18.88 35.89 -4.28
CA VAL A 202 -17.62 35.13 -4.20
C VAL A 202 -16.89 35.59 -2.93
N SER A 203 -17.14 34.91 -1.81
CA SER A 203 -16.55 35.25 -0.53
C SER A 203 -15.33 34.38 -0.29
N ALA A 204 -14.18 35.05 -0.19
CA ALA A 204 -12.92 34.49 0.24
C ALA A 204 -13.12 33.57 1.45
N THR A 205 -12.57 32.37 1.36
CA THR A 205 -12.56 31.39 2.44
C THR A 205 -11.95 32.03 3.69
N PRO A 206 -12.62 31.98 4.86
CA PRO A 206 -12.01 32.43 6.10
C PRO A 206 -10.77 31.55 6.35
N THR A 207 -9.62 32.17 6.56
CA THR A 207 -8.40 31.50 7.03
C THR A 207 -8.79 30.64 8.24
N PRO A 208 -8.77 29.30 8.14
CA PRO A 208 -9.02 28.45 9.30
C PRO A 208 -7.94 28.77 10.34
N ALA A 209 -8.28 28.63 11.62
CA ALA A 209 -7.36 28.78 12.74
C ALA A 209 -6.22 27.72 12.77
N GLY A 210 -5.82 27.20 11.61
CA GLY A 210 -4.93 26.07 11.34
C GLY A 210 -5.68 24.85 10.81
N TYR A 211 -4.97 24.00 10.06
CA TYR A 211 -5.47 22.76 9.48
C TYR A 211 -5.28 21.61 10.46
N THR A 212 -6.15 20.60 10.44
CA THR A 212 -6.03 19.43 11.33
C THR A 212 -5.51 18.21 10.57
N MET A 213 -4.88 17.26 11.28
CA MET A 213 -4.50 15.98 10.67
C MET A 213 -5.69 15.16 10.16
N ALA A 214 -6.91 15.39 10.67
CA ALA A 214 -8.12 14.77 10.11
C ALA A 214 -8.41 15.27 8.69
N GLN A 215 -8.25 16.58 8.45
CA GLN A 215 -8.38 17.15 7.11
C GLN A 215 -7.25 16.69 6.18
N VAL A 216 -6.03 16.57 6.69
CA VAL A 216 -4.91 15.99 5.93
C VAL A 216 -5.29 14.57 5.49
N ARG A 217 -5.67 13.68 6.42
CA ARG A 217 -6.07 12.29 6.13
C ARG A 217 -7.24 12.17 5.16
N ALA A 218 -8.16 13.12 5.13
CA ALA A 218 -9.28 13.13 4.17
C ALA A 218 -8.81 13.40 2.73
N ASN A 219 -7.63 14.00 2.56
CA ASN A 219 -7.01 14.31 1.27
C ASN A 219 -5.84 13.35 1.01
N ASN A 220 -6.15 12.06 0.85
CA ASN A 220 -5.20 10.95 0.77
C ASN A 220 -5.14 10.25 -0.60
N THR A 221 -5.53 10.93 -1.68
CA THR A 221 -5.58 10.32 -3.03
C THR A 221 -4.80 11.14 -4.05
N ALA A 222 -4.47 10.55 -5.20
CA ALA A 222 -3.82 11.28 -6.29
C ALA A 222 -4.61 12.49 -6.79
N LYS A 223 -5.94 12.49 -6.61
CA LYS A 223 -6.84 13.58 -7.02
C LYS A 223 -7.02 14.66 -5.95
N SER A 224 -6.66 14.34 -4.70
CA SER A 224 -6.63 15.28 -3.59
C SER A 224 -5.60 14.77 -2.57
N CYS A 225 -4.39 15.31 -2.66
CA CYS A 225 -3.20 14.84 -1.94
C CYS A 225 -2.65 15.95 -1.05
N TRP A 226 -2.90 15.86 0.24
CA TRP A 226 -2.33 16.77 1.24
C TRP A 226 -1.35 16.03 2.14
N THR A 227 -0.30 16.72 2.60
CA THR A 227 0.63 16.19 3.60
C THR A 227 0.92 17.25 4.64
N ALA A 228 1.16 16.83 5.88
CA ALA A 228 1.80 17.70 6.86
C ALA A 228 3.33 17.53 6.81
N ILE A 229 4.09 18.63 6.87
CA ILE A 229 5.56 18.62 6.97
C ILE A 229 5.96 19.76 7.91
N ASP A 230 6.72 19.44 8.96
CA ASP A 230 7.30 20.37 9.93
C ASP A 230 6.30 21.39 10.49
N GLY A 231 5.08 20.93 10.82
CA GLY A 231 4.04 21.76 11.43
C GLY A 231 3.21 22.60 10.45
N TYR A 232 3.34 22.37 9.14
CA TYR A 232 2.51 23.00 8.11
C TYR A 232 1.84 21.95 7.22
N VAL A 233 0.71 22.31 6.62
CA VAL A 233 -0.03 21.47 5.67
C VAL A 233 0.18 21.98 4.26
N TYR A 234 0.37 21.05 3.32
CA TYR A 234 0.65 21.32 1.91
C TYR A 234 -0.31 20.53 1.03
N ASN A 235 -0.76 21.14 -0.07
CA ASN A 235 -1.53 20.47 -1.12
C ASN A 235 -0.60 20.15 -2.30
N LEU A 236 -0.18 18.89 -2.41
CA LEU A 236 0.77 18.43 -3.43
C LEU A 236 0.09 17.86 -4.67
N THR A 237 -1.23 17.90 -4.77
CA THR A 237 -2.02 17.29 -5.84
C THR A 237 -1.50 17.63 -7.24
N SER A 238 -1.21 18.90 -7.51
CA SER A 238 -0.71 19.35 -8.81
C SER A 238 0.78 19.06 -9.03
N TRP A 239 1.51 18.70 -7.99
CA TRP A 239 2.96 18.47 -8.06
C TRP A 239 3.34 17.00 -8.27
N ILE A 240 2.42 16.06 -8.02
CA ILE A 240 2.65 14.61 -8.10
C ILE A 240 3.47 14.22 -9.35
N ASN A 241 3.04 14.63 -10.54
CA ASN A 241 3.68 14.24 -11.80
C ASN A 241 4.95 15.04 -12.13
N SER A 242 5.22 16.12 -11.38
CA SER A 242 6.38 17.01 -11.58
C SER A 242 7.47 16.83 -10.53
N HIS A 243 7.29 15.88 -9.61
CA HIS A 243 8.26 15.59 -8.57
C HIS A 243 9.48 14.88 -9.16
N PRO A 244 10.71 15.43 -9.03
CA PRO A 244 11.93 14.81 -9.57
C PRO A 244 12.26 13.42 -8.98
N GLY A 245 11.79 13.13 -7.76
CA GLY A 245 11.92 11.81 -7.14
C GLY A 245 10.86 10.79 -7.60
N GLY A 246 10.03 11.15 -8.57
CA GLY A 246 8.91 10.35 -9.06
C GLY A 246 7.60 10.62 -8.33
N SER A 247 6.48 10.34 -9.01
CA SER A 247 5.12 10.54 -8.48
C SER A 247 4.81 9.69 -7.25
N GLY A 248 5.30 8.44 -7.22
CA GLY A 248 5.10 7.50 -6.09
C GLY A 248 5.57 8.08 -4.75
N ALA A 249 6.68 8.82 -4.73
CA ALA A 249 7.19 9.45 -3.52
C ALA A 249 6.24 10.54 -2.96
N ILE A 250 5.44 11.19 -3.81
CA ILE A 250 4.41 12.15 -3.35
C ILE A 250 3.12 11.43 -2.98
N LEU A 251 2.73 10.42 -3.76
CA LEU A 251 1.54 9.61 -3.48
C LEU A 251 1.62 8.93 -2.10
N PHE A 252 2.81 8.50 -1.70
CA PHE A 252 3.11 7.96 -0.37
C PHE A 252 2.85 8.95 0.78
N LEU A 253 2.94 10.27 0.52
CA LEU A 253 2.73 11.31 1.53
C LEU A 253 1.27 11.78 1.63
N CYS A 254 0.41 11.42 0.68
CA CYS A 254 -0.98 11.87 0.69
C CYS A 254 -1.69 11.36 1.94
N GLY A 255 -2.28 12.27 2.71
CA GLY A 255 -3.01 11.97 3.93
C GLY A 255 -2.17 11.81 5.19
N THR A 256 -0.85 11.99 5.12
CA THR A 256 0.05 11.66 6.24
C THR A 256 0.85 12.86 6.76
N ASP A 257 1.54 12.66 7.89
CA ASP A 257 2.62 13.55 8.33
C ASP A 257 3.92 13.04 7.70
N GLY A 258 4.34 13.72 6.65
CA GLY A 258 5.51 13.43 5.85
C GLY A 258 6.82 14.00 6.39
N SER A 259 6.84 14.63 7.57
CA SER A 259 8.02 15.34 8.09
C SER A 259 9.28 14.47 8.08
N ASN A 260 9.18 13.24 8.57
CA ASN A 260 10.32 12.32 8.63
C ASN A 260 10.79 11.86 7.23
N ALA A 261 9.84 11.57 6.33
CA ALA A 261 10.16 11.13 4.97
C ALA A 261 10.80 12.26 4.15
N PHE A 262 10.25 13.48 4.27
CA PHE A 262 10.81 14.66 3.65
C PHE A 262 12.22 14.95 4.18
N LYS A 263 12.39 14.94 5.50
CA LYS A 263 13.70 15.14 6.14
C LYS A 263 14.70 14.08 5.69
N ALA A 264 14.37 12.80 5.79
CA ALA A 264 15.27 11.71 5.42
C ALA A 264 15.80 11.83 3.97
N GLN A 265 15.00 12.36 3.06
CA GLN A 265 15.38 12.51 1.65
C GLN A 265 16.04 13.87 1.33
N HIS A 266 15.69 14.93 2.07
CA HIS A 266 16.00 16.32 1.69
C HIS A 266 16.67 17.17 2.78
N GLU A 267 17.06 16.60 3.93
CA GLU A 267 17.63 17.34 5.09
C GLU A 267 18.80 18.29 4.74
N ASN A 268 19.59 17.97 3.72
CA ASN A 268 20.74 18.78 3.29
C ASN A 268 20.49 19.56 1.98
N GLN A 269 19.23 19.77 1.60
CA GLN A 269 18.87 20.42 0.33
C GLN A 269 17.96 21.63 0.56
N THR A 270 18.37 22.79 0.05
CA THR A 270 17.59 24.04 0.19
C THR A 270 16.44 24.14 -0.83
N LYS A 271 16.65 23.61 -2.05
CA LYS A 271 15.70 23.71 -3.16
C LYS A 271 14.35 23.00 -2.91
N PRO A 272 14.29 21.80 -2.30
CA PRO A 272 13.03 21.13 -2.01
C PRO A 272 12.12 21.90 -1.04
N ALA A 273 12.70 22.53 -0.01
CA ALA A 273 11.95 23.35 0.94
C ALA A 273 11.33 24.59 0.25
N ILE A 274 12.11 25.29 -0.60
CA ILE A 274 11.60 26.43 -1.38
C ILE A 274 10.47 26.01 -2.33
N ARG A 275 10.56 24.82 -2.93
CA ARG A 275 9.52 24.32 -3.83
C ARG A 275 8.23 23.97 -3.07
N LEU A 276 8.34 23.43 -1.85
CA LEU A 276 7.20 23.11 -0.99
C LEU A 276 6.39 24.35 -0.59
N ASP A 277 7.05 25.49 -0.37
CA ASP A 277 6.39 26.74 0.02
C ASP A 277 5.27 27.17 -0.94
N GLY A 278 5.41 26.88 -2.24
CA GLY A 278 4.39 27.17 -3.26
C GLY A 278 3.12 26.32 -3.16
N TYR A 279 3.14 25.25 -2.37
CA TYR A 279 2.02 24.32 -2.16
C TYR A 279 1.43 24.42 -0.75
N ARG A 280 1.96 25.32 0.09
CA ARG A 280 1.57 25.45 1.50
C ARG A 280 0.16 26.01 1.63
N LEU A 281 -0.66 25.32 2.41
CA LEU A 281 -2.01 25.75 2.78
C LEU A 281 -2.00 26.60 4.05
N GLY A 282 -1.22 26.21 5.06
CA GLY A 282 -1.17 26.89 6.36
C GLY A 282 -0.62 26.02 7.49
N PRO A 283 -0.63 26.51 8.74
CA PRO A 283 -0.12 25.76 9.89
C PRO A 283 -1.00 24.54 10.23
N LEU A 284 -0.37 23.50 10.77
CA LEU A 284 -1.03 22.33 11.33
C LEU A 284 -1.35 22.57 12.81
N ASN A 285 -2.63 22.47 13.17
CA ASN A 285 -3.10 22.43 14.55
C ASN A 285 -2.89 21.04 15.14
N LYS A 286 -2.24 21.02 16.31
CA LYS A 286 -2.03 19.83 17.13
C LYS A 286 -3.22 19.57 18.04
#